data_AF-A0AAE9IT60-F1
#
_entry.id   AF-A0AAE9IT60-F1
#
_cell.length_a   1.000
_cell.length_b   1.000
_cell.length_c   1.000
_cell.angle_alpha   90.00
_cell.angle_beta   90.00
_cell.angle_gamma   90.00
#
_symmetry.space_group_name_H-M   'P 1'
#
loop_
_entity.id
_entity.type
_entity.pdbx_description
1 polymer ?
#
loop_
_entity_poly.entity_id
_entity_poly.type
_entity_poly.pdbx_seq_one_letter_code
_entity_poly.pdbx_strand_id
1 'polypeptide(L)'
;MTLEVNDVCILKSDNLRDNRQSKLSLEFKEEAYVRTPVIRYSIPAVDSPQRESSTFRSVSASILASILRDRSRCLQLIIFDCRYPFEYFGGHIKGAINIYSLDELEKYLFDEFGVKRTMVGLLPIFYCEYSQVRGPAMARRLRKIDTHRNNHRALDFPEIYLLDKGYVNFWTELGNRDLCDPRYYVSMHARPYKHALRQYTQHHRSKSSANGHKKNQMRVFSAEFLLEEDQETQEEETQTPRARLDF
;
A
#
# COMPACT_ATOMS: atom_id res chain seq x y z
N MET A 1 -12.19 -63.83 -2.30
CA MET A 1 -12.65 -62.81 -1.33
C MET A 1 -13.14 -61.63 -2.14
N THR A 2 -14.42 -61.63 -2.45
CA THR A 2 -15.10 -60.64 -3.29
C THR A 2 -16.42 -60.33 -2.59
N LEU A 3 -16.70 -59.04 -2.42
CA LEU A 3 -17.95 -58.34 -2.77
C LEU A 3 -19.25 -59.12 -2.42
N GLU A 4 -20.24 -58.61 -1.71
CA GLU A 4 -20.81 -57.25 -1.75
C GLU A 4 -22.09 -57.24 -0.88
N VAL A 5 -22.53 -56.04 -0.50
CA VAL A 5 -23.93 -55.55 -0.38
C VAL A 5 -24.81 -56.03 0.79
N ASN A 6 -25.15 -55.01 1.61
CA ASN A 6 -26.41 -54.66 2.29
C ASN A 6 -27.41 -55.75 2.68
N ASP A 7 -27.93 -55.67 3.90
CA ASP A 7 -29.36 -55.35 4.07
C ASP A 7 -29.77 -55.03 5.52
N VAL A 8 -30.64 -54.01 5.60
CA VAL A 8 -31.84 -53.88 6.45
C VAL A 8 -31.68 -53.92 7.98
N CYS A 9 -32.27 -52.91 8.63
CA CYS A 9 -33.20 -52.97 9.78
C CYS A 9 -33.37 -51.54 10.37
N ILE A 10 -34.49 -51.00 10.84
CA ILE A 10 -35.84 -51.50 11.15
C ILE A 10 -36.75 -50.26 11.34
N LEU A 11 -37.88 -50.29 10.65
CA LEU A 11 -39.27 -49.95 11.03
C LEU A 11 -39.65 -48.96 12.17
N LYS A 12 -40.76 -48.26 11.85
CA LYS A 12 -41.91 -47.79 12.67
C LYS A 12 -41.70 -46.46 13.43
N SER A 13 -42.63 -45.51 13.45
CA SER A 13 -44.10 -45.60 13.30
C SER A 13 -44.74 -44.24 13.00
N ASP A 14 -45.85 -44.29 12.29
CA ASP A 14 -46.79 -43.19 11.99
C ASP A 14 -47.41 -42.56 13.26
N ASN A 15 -47.72 -41.26 13.20
CA ASN A 15 -49.07 -40.77 13.50
C ASN A 15 -49.32 -39.29 13.14
N LEU A 16 -50.39 -39.10 12.36
CA LEU A 16 -51.43 -38.06 12.45
C LEU A 16 -51.08 -36.57 12.15
N ARG A 17 -51.54 -36.19 10.94
CA ARG A 17 -52.11 -34.90 10.49
C ARG A 17 -52.20 -33.75 11.50
N ASP A 18 -51.59 -32.61 11.16
CA ASP A 18 -52.32 -31.34 11.11
C ASP A 18 -51.76 -30.44 9.99
N ASN A 19 -52.67 -29.83 9.25
CA ASN A 19 -52.42 -29.04 8.06
C ASN A 19 -52.53 -27.56 8.42
N ARG A 20 -51.41 -26.87 8.61
CA ARG A 20 -51.36 -25.40 8.64
C ARG A 20 -50.24 -24.89 7.74
N GLN A 21 -50.66 -24.17 6.72
CA GLN A 21 -49.86 -23.43 5.77
C GLN A 21 -48.74 -22.64 6.44
N SER A 22 -47.50 -22.86 5.99
CA SER A 22 -46.54 -21.77 5.87
C SER A 22 -45.74 -21.95 4.58
N LYS A 23 -46.02 -21.04 3.64
CA LYS A 23 -45.36 -20.92 2.35
C LYS A 23 -44.02 -20.23 2.60
N LEU A 24 -43.01 -20.98 3.05
CA LEU A 24 -41.62 -20.52 3.02
C LEU A 24 -41.01 -20.96 1.70
N SER A 25 -41.02 -20.06 0.72
CA SER A 25 -40.14 -20.15 -0.44
C SER A 25 -38.71 -19.98 0.06
N LEU A 26 -38.02 -21.09 0.28
CA LEU A 26 -36.57 -21.15 0.38
C LEU A 26 -36.01 -20.79 -1.00
N GLU A 27 -35.80 -19.49 -1.21
CA GLU A 27 -34.89 -19.01 -2.24
C GLU A 27 -33.50 -19.51 -1.87
N PHE A 28 -33.09 -20.63 -2.47
CA PHE A 28 -31.68 -20.99 -2.53
C PHE A 28 -30.99 -19.90 -3.33
N LYS A 29 -30.38 -18.94 -2.63
CA LYS A 29 -29.35 -18.10 -3.22
C LYS A 29 -28.21 -19.03 -3.59
N GLU A 30 -28.11 -19.30 -4.88
CA GLU A 30 -26.92 -19.85 -5.49
C GLU A 30 -25.80 -18.83 -5.24
N GLU A 31 -25.08 -18.99 -4.13
CA GLU A 31 -23.83 -18.27 -3.92
C GLU A 31 -22.87 -18.78 -4.99
N ALA A 32 -22.79 -18.04 -6.10
CA ALA A 32 -21.83 -18.29 -7.15
C ALA A 32 -20.44 -18.34 -6.50
N TYR A 33 -19.88 -19.54 -6.39
CA TYR A 33 -18.54 -19.76 -5.89
C TYR A 33 -17.57 -19.06 -6.84
N VAL A 34 -17.15 -17.84 -6.46
CA VAL A 34 -16.20 -17.05 -7.24
C VAL A 34 -14.85 -17.78 -7.16
N ARG A 35 -14.56 -18.62 -8.18
CA ARG A 35 -13.22 -19.19 -8.36
C ARG A 35 -12.26 -18.03 -8.52
N THR A 36 -11.42 -17.79 -7.51
CA THR A 36 -10.31 -16.86 -7.66
C THR A 36 -9.35 -17.43 -8.71
N PRO A 37 -9.06 -16.71 -9.80
CA PRO A 37 -8.15 -17.21 -10.82
C PRO A 37 -6.76 -17.42 -10.21
N VAL A 38 -6.11 -18.53 -10.56
CA VAL A 38 -4.72 -18.78 -10.17
C VAL A 38 -3.83 -17.82 -10.95
N ILE A 39 -3.26 -16.84 -10.28
CA ILE A 39 -2.40 -15.82 -10.88
C ILE A 39 -0.97 -16.37 -10.92
N ARG A 40 -0.39 -16.48 -12.12
CA ARG A 40 1.02 -16.80 -12.30
C ARG A 40 1.81 -15.51 -12.26
N TYR A 41 2.69 -15.37 -11.27
CA TYR A 41 3.52 -14.19 -11.09
C TYR A 41 4.78 -14.31 -11.97
N SER A 42 5.04 -13.26 -12.74
CA SER A 42 6.15 -13.15 -13.69
C SER A 42 7.48 -12.79 -13.02
N ILE A 43 7.44 -12.12 -11.87
CA ILE A 43 8.63 -11.78 -11.07
C ILE A 43 8.75 -12.76 -9.90
N PRO A 44 9.93 -13.35 -9.66
CA PRO A 44 10.15 -14.23 -8.53
C PRO A 44 9.83 -13.53 -7.19
N ALA A 45 9.04 -14.20 -6.36
CA ALA A 45 8.66 -13.71 -5.04
C ALA A 45 9.66 -14.14 -3.97
N VAL A 46 9.68 -13.43 -2.86
CA VAL A 46 10.37 -13.84 -1.64
C VAL A 46 9.63 -15.00 -0.99
N ASP A 47 10.33 -16.08 -0.63
CA ASP A 47 9.73 -17.28 -0.03
C ASP A 47 9.13 -17.02 1.36
N SER A 48 9.76 -16.14 2.16
CA SER A 48 9.32 -15.77 3.50
C SER A 48 9.24 -14.25 3.65
N PRO A 49 8.20 -13.61 3.08
CA PRO A 49 8.07 -12.16 3.09
C PRO A 49 7.68 -11.65 4.47
N GLN A 50 8.04 -10.40 4.79
CA GLN A 50 7.64 -9.81 6.08
C GLN A 50 6.10 -9.58 6.18
N ARG A 51 5.40 -9.53 5.03
CA ARG A 51 3.94 -9.41 4.91
C ARG A 51 3.44 -10.42 3.89
N GLU A 52 2.73 -11.43 4.37
CA GLU A 52 1.97 -12.32 3.49
C GLU A 52 0.65 -11.68 3.06
N SER A 53 0.22 -12.01 1.84
CA SER A 53 -1.07 -11.58 1.31
C SER A 53 -1.54 -12.47 0.17
N SER A 54 -2.86 -12.64 0.06
CA SER A 54 -3.51 -13.17 -1.16
C SER A 54 -3.66 -12.11 -2.26
N THR A 55 -3.42 -10.84 -1.96
CA THR A 55 -3.59 -9.72 -2.91
C THR A 55 -2.34 -9.43 -3.72
N PHE A 56 -1.17 -9.54 -3.09
CA PHE A 56 0.12 -9.21 -3.68
C PHE A 56 1.17 -10.23 -3.27
N ARG A 57 2.26 -10.30 -4.05
CA ARG A 57 3.48 -11.03 -3.67
C ARG A 57 4.60 -10.06 -3.36
N SER A 58 5.54 -10.46 -2.52
CA SER A 58 6.67 -9.59 -2.20
C SER A 58 7.87 -9.90 -3.09
N VAL A 59 8.56 -8.87 -3.56
CA VAL A 59 9.82 -8.95 -4.32
C VAL A 59 10.96 -8.41 -3.46
N SER A 60 12.15 -9.01 -3.55
CA SER A 60 13.33 -8.53 -2.82
C SER A 60 13.93 -7.29 -3.47
N ALA A 61 14.71 -6.53 -2.70
CA ALA A 61 15.49 -5.41 -3.22
C ALA A 61 16.46 -5.86 -4.33
N SER A 62 17.17 -6.97 -4.13
CA SER A 62 18.08 -7.54 -5.12
C SER A 62 17.42 -7.88 -6.46
N ILE A 63 16.22 -8.48 -6.43
CA ILE A 63 15.47 -8.82 -7.65
C ILE A 63 14.99 -7.55 -8.35
N LEU A 64 14.41 -6.59 -7.62
CA LEU A 64 13.96 -5.33 -8.20
C LEU A 64 15.14 -4.57 -8.83
N ALA A 65 16.27 -4.49 -8.13
CA ALA A 65 17.47 -3.82 -8.62
C ALA A 65 18.03 -4.51 -9.88
N SER A 66 18.01 -5.85 -9.94
CA SER A 66 18.34 -6.61 -11.14
C SER A 66 17.43 -6.25 -12.32
N ILE A 67 16.11 -6.19 -12.11
CA ILE A 67 15.15 -5.80 -13.15
C ILE A 67 15.40 -4.36 -13.65
N LEU A 68 15.67 -3.42 -12.74
CA LEU A 68 15.90 -2.01 -13.10
C LEU A 68 17.18 -1.80 -13.92
N ARG A 69 18.19 -2.64 -13.72
CA ARG A 69 19.43 -2.63 -14.49
C ARG A 69 19.28 -3.36 -15.83
N ASP A 70 18.54 -4.46 -15.84
CA ASP A 70 18.35 -5.28 -17.03
C ASP A 70 17.19 -4.78 -17.90
N ARG A 71 17.53 -3.92 -18.88
CA ARG A 71 16.59 -3.37 -19.84
C ARG A 71 16.09 -4.38 -20.88
N SER A 72 16.66 -5.59 -20.94
CA SER A 72 16.25 -6.62 -21.90
C SER A 72 14.97 -7.35 -21.49
N ARG A 73 14.55 -7.28 -20.22
CA ARG A 73 13.43 -8.08 -19.69
C ARG A 73 12.03 -7.67 -20.19
N CYS A 74 11.89 -6.61 -20.99
CA CYS A 74 10.62 -6.13 -21.56
C CYS A 74 9.43 -6.08 -20.57
N LEU A 75 9.68 -5.91 -19.26
CA LEU A 75 8.64 -5.80 -18.24
C LEU A 75 8.17 -4.35 -18.17
N GLN A 76 6.84 -4.15 -18.20
CA GLN A 76 6.26 -2.83 -18.01
C GLN A 76 5.98 -2.60 -16.52
N LEU A 77 6.98 -2.11 -15.80
CA LEU A 77 6.85 -1.82 -14.37
C LEU A 77 6.20 -0.46 -14.13
N ILE A 78 5.40 -0.38 -13.06
CA ILE A 78 5.01 0.90 -12.46
C ILE A 78 5.30 0.84 -10.96
N ILE A 79 6.18 1.71 -10.48
CA ILE A 79 6.65 1.69 -9.10
C ILE A 79 6.00 2.83 -8.33
N PHE A 80 5.35 2.50 -7.22
CA PHE A 80 4.67 3.47 -6.36
C PHE A 80 5.39 3.60 -5.01
N ASP A 81 5.91 4.80 -4.75
CA ASP A 81 6.39 5.18 -3.44
C ASP A 81 5.23 5.73 -2.60
N CYS A 82 4.78 4.94 -1.62
CA CYS A 82 3.67 5.30 -0.75
C CYS A 82 4.10 6.13 0.48
N ARG A 83 5.34 6.63 0.52
CA ARG A 83 5.81 7.51 1.60
C ARG A 83 5.29 8.93 1.43
N TYR A 84 5.42 9.75 2.48
CA TYR A 84 5.08 11.17 2.36
C TYR A 84 6.04 11.88 1.40
N PRO A 85 5.60 12.96 0.74
CA PRO A 85 6.41 13.68 -0.25
C PRO A 85 7.80 14.07 0.25
N PHE A 86 7.97 14.52 1.50
CA PHE A 86 9.29 14.87 2.02
C PHE A 86 10.26 13.67 2.11
N GLU A 87 9.76 12.46 2.38
CA GLU A 87 10.58 11.25 2.38
C GLU A 87 10.99 10.87 0.94
N TYR A 88 10.07 11.03 -0.01
CA TYR A 88 10.29 10.76 -1.44
C TYR A 88 11.31 11.73 -2.04
N PHE A 89 11.13 13.05 -1.84
CA PHE A 89 12.08 14.05 -2.32
C PHE A 89 13.44 13.94 -1.66
N GLY A 90 13.49 13.44 -0.43
CA GLY A 90 14.73 13.10 0.28
C GLY A 90 15.46 11.86 -0.26
N GLY A 91 14.95 11.21 -1.31
CA GLY A 91 15.55 10.06 -1.97
C GLY A 91 14.54 8.93 -2.16
N HIS A 92 14.36 8.50 -3.41
CA HIS A 92 13.44 7.43 -3.81
C HIS A 92 14.06 6.54 -4.89
N ILE A 93 13.43 5.40 -5.22
CA ILE A 93 13.88 4.54 -6.33
C ILE A 93 13.62 5.27 -7.65
N LYS A 94 14.61 5.34 -8.54
CA LYS A 94 14.50 6.03 -9.83
C LYS A 94 13.29 5.57 -10.63
N GLY A 95 12.51 6.54 -11.10
CA GLY A 95 11.29 6.31 -11.87
C GLY A 95 10.08 5.89 -11.03
N ALA A 96 10.18 5.84 -9.70
CA ALA A 96 9.01 5.68 -8.84
C ALA A 96 8.11 6.92 -8.90
N ILE A 97 6.80 6.71 -8.78
CA ILE A 97 5.78 7.75 -8.68
C ILE A 97 5.36 7.86 -7.22
N ASN A 98 5.38 9.06 -6.66
CA ASN A 98 4.90 9.28 -5.30
C ASN A 98 3.36 9.36 -5.25
N ILE A 99 2.73 8.40 -4.59
CA ILE A 99 1.29 8.41 -4.27
C ILE A 99 1.15 8.09 -2.79
N TYR A 100 0.99 9.12 -1.96
CA TYR A 100 0.98 8.95 -0.50
C TYR A 100 -0.44 8.78 0.06
N SER A 101 -1.48 9.09 -0.71
CA SER A 101 -2.87 8.98 -0.29
C SER A 101 -3.68 7.98 -1.14
N LEU A 102 -4.59 7.26 -0.49
CA LEU A 102 -5.44 6.26 -1.16
C LEU A 102 -6.38 6.89 -2.21
N ASP A 103 -6.77 8.15 -2.01
CA ASP A 103 -7.66 8.89 -2.91
C ASP A 103 -6.97 9.26 -4.23
N GLU A 104 -5.65 9.52 -4.18
CA GLU A 104 -4.87 9.90 -5.36
C GLU A 104 -4.60 8.73 -6.29
N LEU A 105 -4.49 7.51 -5.75
CA LEU A 105 -4.23 6.31 -6.54
C LEU A 105 -5.28 6.09 -7.63
N GLU A 106 -6.55 6.23 -7.27
CA GLU A 106 -7.66 6.01 -8.19
C GLU A 106 -7.67 7.04 -9.32
N LYS A 107 -7.43 8.32 -8.97
CA LYS A 107 -7.33 9.40 -9.95
C LYS A 107 -6.15 9.17 -10.89
N TYR A 108 -5.00 8.80 -10.36
CA TYR A 108 -3.79 8.57 -11.14
C TYR A 108 -3.98 7.47 -12.19
N LEU A 109 -4.59 6.35 -11.80
CA LEU A 109 -4.75 5.19 -12.67
C LEU A 109 -5.96 5.29 -13.61
N PHE A 110 -7.05 5.92 -13.18
CA PHE A 110 -8.36 5.78 -13.84
C PHE A 110 -9.05 7.09 -14.26
N ASP A 111 -8.43 8.26 -14.09
CA ASP A 111 -8.97 9.52 -14.64
C ASP A 111 -8.80 9.60 -16.18
N GLU A 112 -9.43 10.57 -16.84
CA GLU A 112 -9.43 10.76 -18.30
C GLU A 112 -8.03 10.98 -18.89
N PHE A 113 -7.11 11.51 -18.08
CA PHE A 113 -5.68 11.65 -18.37
C PHE A 113 -4.81 10.52 -17.76
N GLY A 114 -5.42 9.60 -17.02
CA GLY A 114 -4.75 8.44 -16.41
C GLY A 114 -4.29 7.43 -17.46
N VAL A 115 -3.57 6.40 -17.03
CA VAL A 115 -2.83 5.42 -17.86
C VAL A 115 -3.73 4.51 -18.73
N LYS A 116 -4.99 4.89 -19.00
CA LYS A 116 -6.06 4.09 -19.63
C LYS A 116 -5.74 3.41 -20.96
N ARG A 117 -4.73 3.84 -21.73
CA ARG A 117 -4.35 3.20 -23.01
C ARG A 117 -3.13 2.27 -22.93
N THR A 118 -2.39 2.28 -21.82
CA THR A 118 -1.12 1.55 -21.64
C THR A 118 -1.11 0.61 -20.43
N MET A 119 -2.29 0.27 -19.87
CA MET A 119 -2.38 -0.54 -18.65
C MET A 119 -2.23 -2.05 -18.87
N VAL A 120 -2.38 -2.53 -20.11
CA VAL A 120 -2.28 -3.96 -20.41
C VAL A 120 -0.84 -4.42 -20.17
N GLY A 121 -0.65 -5.29 -19.17
CA GLY A 121 0.66 -5.84 -18.83
C GLY A 121 1.47 -5.01 -17.84
N LEU A 122 0.90 -3.94 -17.25
CA LEU A 122 1.57 -3.20 -16.19
C LEU A 122 1.70 -4.05 -14.93
N LEU A 123 2.91 -4.05 -14.36
CA LEU A 123 3.25 -4.73 -13.11
C LEU A 123 3.46 -3.69 -11.99
N PRO A 124 2.43 -3.38 -11.20
CA PRO A 124 2.53 -2.44 -10.09
C PRO A 124 3.36 -3.01 -8.93
N ILE A 125 4.36 -2.22 -8.51
CA ILE A 125 5.20 -2.49 -7.35
C ILE A 125 5.01 -1.37 -6.33
N PHE A 126 4.48 -1.70 -5.16
CA PHE A 126 4.30 -0.74 -4.07
C PHE A 126 5.42 -0.85 -3.04
N TYR A 127 5.79 0.28 -2.45
CA TYR A 127 6.65 0.27 -1.26
C TYR A 127 6.36 1.44 -0.33
N CYS A 128 6.85 1.37 0.90
CA CYS A 128 7.03 2.57 1.73
C CYS A 128 8.38 2.50 2.45
N GLU A 129 8.58 3.21 3.55
CA GLU A 129 9.86 3.19 4.28
C GLU A 129 10.27 1.76 4.67
N TYR A 130 9.36 1.05 5.33
CA TYR A 130 9.54 -0.35 5.75
C TYR A 130 8.60 -1.34 5.04
N SER A 131 7.72 -0.89 4.14
CA SER A 131 6.67 -1.73 3.49
C SER A 131 5.74 -2.52 4.43
N GLN A 132 5.50 -2.06 5.67
CA GLN A 132 4.65 -2.78 6.63
C GLN A 132 3.19 -2.31 6.64
N VAL A 133 2.95 -1.01 6.46
CA VAL A 133 1.63 -0.38 6.62
C VAL A 133 1.17 0.30 5.34
N ARG A 134 1.83 1.39 4.93
CA ARG A 134 1.41 2.26 3.80
C ARG A 134 1.42 1.52 2.46
N GLY A 135 2.53 0.83 2.14
CA GLY A 135 2.65 0.00 0.92
C GLY A 135 1.56 -1.07 0.80
N PRO A 136 1.40 -1.98 1.80
CA PRO A 136 0.34 -2.98 1.77
C PRO A 136 -1.08 -2.42 1.71
N ALA A 137 -1.35 -1.28 2.36
CA ALA A 137 -2.65 -0.61 2.28
C ALA A 137 -2.95 -0.15 0.85
N MET A 138 -1.96 0.45 0.17
CA MET A 138 -2.10 0.92 -1.21
C MET A 138 -2.32 -0.24 -2.18
N ALA A 139 -1.57 -1.33 -2.05
CA ALA A 139 -1.73 -2.53 -2.88
C ALA A 139 -3.14 -3.14 -2.76
N ARG A 140 -3.68 -3.20 -1.53
CA ARG A 140 -5.07 -3.67 -1.30
C ARG A 140 -6.10 -2.69 -1.86
N ARG A 141 -5.86 -1.38 -1.75
CA ARG A 141 -6.73 -0.37 -2.34
C ARG A 141 -6.79 -0.52 -3.86
N LEU A 142 -5.65 -0.73 -4.53
CA LEU A 142 -5.60 -1.00 -5.97
C LEU A 142 -6.51 -2.18 -6.33
N ARG A 143 -6.31 -3.33 -5.67
CA ARG A 143 -7.12 -4.52 -5.95
C ARG A 143 -8.62 -4.29 -5.71
N LYS A 144 -8.98 -3.54 -4.67
CA LYS A 144 -10.38 -3.20 -4.41
C LYS A 144 -10.98 -2.35 -5.54
N ILE A 145 -10.25 -1.35 -6.03
CA ILE A 145 -10.69 -0.52 -7.16
C ILE A 145 -10.82 -1.37 -8.43
N ASP A 146 -9.78 -2.14 -8.75
CA ASP A 146 -9.70 -3.01 -9.94
C ASP A 146 -10.86 -4.02 -9.99
N THR A 147 -11.09 -4.75 -8.89
CA THR A 147 -12.21 -5.71 -8.79
C THR A 147 -13.57 -5.04 -8.92
N HIS A 148 -13.78 -3.87 -8.29
CA HIS A 148 -15.05 -3.17 -8.34
C HIS A 148 -15.34 -2.64 -9.75
N ARG A 149 -14.35 -2.06 -10.42
CA ARG A 149 -14.45 -1.52 -11.77
C ARG A 149 -14.85 -2.58 -12.80
N ASN A 150 -14.35 -3.80 -12.62
CA ASN A 150 -14.62 -4.92 -13.51
C ASN A 150 -15.81 -5.80 -13.07
N ASN A 151 -16.62 -5.35 -12.10
CA ASN A 151 -17.69 -6.15 -11.49
C ASN A 151 -17.23 -7.58 -11.13
N HIS A 152 -16.01 -7.71 -10.63
CA HIS A 152 -15.37 -8.98 -10.27
C HIS A 152 -15.16 -9.98 -11.43
N ARG A 153 -15.32 -9.57 -12.70
CA ARG A 153 -15.19 -10.46 -13.87
C ARG A 153 -13.75 -10.60 -14.38
N ALA A 154 -12.95 -9.55 -14.27
CA ALA A 154 -11.57 -9.49 -14.73
C ALA A 154 -10.71 -8.62 -13.80
N LEU A 155 -9.39 -8.77 -13.91
CA LEU A 155 -8.41 -7.91 -13.23
C LEU A 155 -7.56 -7.22 -14.30
N ASP A 156 -7.48 -5.89 -14.24
CA ASP A 156 -6.52 -5.11 -15.02
C ASP A 156 -5.10 -5.29 -14.48
N PHE A 157 -4.99 -5.48 -13.16
CA PHE A 157 -3.74 -5.72 -12.45
C PHE A 157 -3.78 -7.09 -11.75
N PRO A 158 -3.68 -8.19 -12.52
CA PRO A 158 -3.64 -9.53 -11.95
C PRO A 158 -2.40 -9.67 -11.05
N GLU A 159 -1.25 -9.19 -11.49
CA GLU A 159 -0.01 -9.25 -10.72
C GLU A 159 0.24 -7.95 -9.97
N ILE A 160 0.20 -7.99 -8.63
CA ILE A 160 0.58 -6.85 -7.77
C ILE A 160 1.74 -7.27 -6.89
N TYR A 161 2.74 -6.40 -6.78
CA TYR A 161 3.94 -6.64 -5.98
C TYR A 161 4.09 -5.63 -4.85
N LEU A 162 4.76 -6.08 -3.78
CA LEU A 162 5.25 -5.24 -2.70
C LEU A 162 6.77 -5.39 -2.62
N LEU A 163 7.53 -4.29 -2.55
CA LEU A 163 8.96 -4.37 -2.23
C LEU A 163 9.13 -4.76 -0.77
N ASP A 164 9.66 -5.95 -0.51
CA ASP A 164 9.86 -6.47 0.84
C ASP A 164 10.81 -5.55 1.62
N LYS A 165 10.47 -5.28 2.89
CA LYS A 165 11.22 -4.40 3.81
C LYS A 165 11.42 -2.95 3.35
N GLY A 166 10.83 -2.55 2.22
CA GLY A 166 10.70 -1.17 1.79
C GLY A 166 11.98 -0.48 1.35
N TYR A 167 11.90 0.84 1.23
CA TYR A 167 13.00 1.69 0.75
C TYR A 167 14.22 1.62 1.64
N VAL A 168 14.06 1.46 2.97
CA VAL A 168 15.18 1.28 3.91
C VAL A 168 16.05 0.10 3.50
N ASN A 169 15.44 -1.06 3.22
CA ASN A 169 16.20 -2.24 2.83
C ASN A 169 16.87 -2.04 1.47
N PHE A 170 16.15 -1.47 0.51
CA PHE A 170 16.68 -1.18 -0.82
C PHE A 170 17.89 -0.24 -0.78
N TRP A 171 17.80 0.84 0.00
CA TRP A 171 18.85 1.85 0.17
C TRP A 171 20.08 1.34 0.95
N THR A 172 19.87 0.43 1.90
CA THR A 172 20.94 -0.12 2.75
C THR A 172 21.94 -0.95 1.93
N GLU A 173 21.46 -1.61 0.88
CA GLU A 173 22.32 -2.29 -0.09
C GLU A 173 23.12 -1.25 -0.90
N LEU A 174 24.42 -1.10 -0.60
CA LEU A 174 25.30 -0.11 -1.25
C LEU A 174 25.23 -0.16 -2.78
N GLY A 175 25.14 -1.36 -3.34
CA GLY A 175 25.05 -1.58 -4.78
C GLY A 175 23.82 -0.96 -5.41
N ASN A 176 22.73 -0.70 -4.67
CA ASN A 176 21.46 -0.17 -5.18
C ASN A 176 21.35 1.35 -5.12
N ARG A 177 22.29 2.04 -4.46
CA ARG A 177 22.22 3.50 -4.28
C ARG A 177 22.31 4.26 -5.60
N ASP A 178 22.89 3.67 -6.64
CA ASP A 178 22.90 4.20 -8.01
C ASP A 178 21.51 4.20 -8.66
N LEU A 179 20.59 3.37 -8.18
CA LEU A 179 19.19 3.28 -8.59
C LEU A 179 18.28 4.20 -7.76
N CYS A 180 18.84 5.04 -6.89
CA CYS A 180 18.08 6.03 -6.11
C CYS A 180 18.33 7.46 -6.60
N ASP A 181 17.34 8.33 -6.43
CA ASP A 181 17.40 9.75 -6.77
C ASP A 181 16.58 10.62 -5.79
N PRO A 182 17.17 11.65 -5.16
CA PRO A 182 18.61 11.77 -4.91
C PRO A 182 19.16 10.52 -4.21
N ARG A 183 20.49 10.35 -4.24
CA ARG A 183 21.17 9.24 -3.53
C ARG A 183 21.22 9.52 -2.03
N TYR A 184 20.05 9.55 -1.41
CA TYR A 184 19.88 9.85 -0.02
C TYR A 184 18.67 9.11 0.55
N TYR A 185 18.50 9.21 1.86
CA TYR A 185 17.40 8.62 2.58
C TYR A 185 16.93 9.58 3.67
N VAL A 186 15.63 9.89 3.65
CA VAL A 186 14.95 10.63 4.70
C VAL A 186 13.91 9.71 5.34
N SER A 187 14.06 9.50 6.65
CA SER A 187 13.09 8.76 7.46
C SER A 187 11.84 9.59 7.69
N MET A 188 10.69 8.94 7.82
CA MET A 188 9.40 9.58 8.15
C MET A 188 9.49 10.45 9.42
N HIS A 189 10.32 10.06 10.39
CA HIS A 189 10.47 10.76 11.67
C HIS A 189 11.70 11.67 11.74
N ALA A 190 12.31 12.01 10.62
CA ALA A 190 13.43 12.94 10.58
C ALA A 190 13.04 14.29 11.23
N ARG A 191 13.86 14.76 12.18
CA ARG A 191 13.59 15.95 13.02
C ARG A 191 13.16 17.19 12.21
N PRO A 192 13.81 17.56 11.09
CA PRO A 192 13.41 18.73 10.29
C PRO A 192 11.98 18.64 9.73
N TYR A 193 11.44 17.44 9.53
CA TYR A 193 10.14 17.22 8.89
C TYR A 193 8.99 16.95 9.88
N LYS A 194 9.22 17.17 11.19
CA LYS A 194 8.20 16.95 12.22
C LYS A 194 6.91 17.74 11.96
N HIS A 195 7.02 18.98 11.48
CA HIS A 195 5.86 19.80 11.14
C HIS A 195 5.11 19.28 9.91
N ALA A 196 5.83 18.97 8.83
CA ALA A 196 5.26 18.38 7.61
C ALA A 196 4.51 17.08 7.92
N LEU A 197 5.09 16.18 8.72
CA LEU A 197 4.44 14.94 9.15
C LEU A 197 3.11 15.19 9.88
N ARG A 198 3.04 16.20 10.74
CA ARG A 198 1.80 16.58 11.44
C ARG A 198 0.72 17.02 10.46
N GLN A 199 1.07 17.81 9.45
CA GLN A 199 0.14 18.26 8.43
C GLN A 199 -0.46 17.08 7.66
N TYR A 200 0.38 16.17 7.15
CA TYR A 200 -0.09 14.98 6.43
C TYR A 200 -1.00 14.09 7.29
N THR A 201 -0.62 13.83 8.54
CA THR A 201 -1.41 12.98 9.44
C THR A 201 -2.73 13.62 9.88
N GLN A 202 -2.77 14.94 10.07
CA GLN A 202 -4.02 15.65 10.38
C GLN A 202 -5.01 15.64 9.22
N HIS A 203 -4.54 15.80 7.98
CA HIS A 203 -5.37 15.70 6.78
C HIS A 203 -6.00 14.30 6.61
N HIS A 204 -5.33 13.24 7.05
CA HIS A 204 -5.92 11.90 7.07
C HIS A 204 -6.98 11.72 8.16
N ARG A 205 -6.85 12.42 9.30
CA ARG A 205 -7.83 12.35 10.40
C ARG A 205 -9.11 13.13 10.10
N SER A 206 -9.00 14.32 9.52
CA SER A 206 -10.17 15.16 9.24
C SER A 206 -11.06 14.59 8.11
N LYS A 207 -10.47 13.88 7.15
CA LYS A 207 -11.23 13.18 6.08
C LYS A 207 -12.06 12.00 6.60
N SER A 208 -11.61 11.30 7.64
CA SER A 208 -12.36 10.21 8.26
C SER A 208 -13.63 10.68 9.00
N SER A 209 -13.74 11.99 9.27
CA SER A 209 -14.86 12.60 10.02
C SER A 209 -15.82 13.43 9.15
N ALA A 210 -15.55 13.65 7.85
CA ALA A 210 -16.31 14.60 7.05
C ALA A 210 -17.03 13.94 5.86
N ASN A 211 -18.26 13.46 6.10
CA ASN A 211 -19.28 13.41 5.07
C ASN A 211 -19.73 14.85 4.80
N GLY A 212 -19.13 15.53 3.81
CA GLY A 212 -19.48 16.91 3.49
C GLY A 212 -18.74 17.44 2.28
N HIS A 213 -19.46 17.65 1.19
CA HIS A 213 -18.95 18.21 -0.06
C HIS A 213 -18.36 19.60 0.15
N LYS A 214 -17.03 19.76 0.03
CA LYS A 214 -16.40 21.04 -0.34
C LYS A 214 -15.20 20.80 -1.27
N LYS A 215 -15.20 21.53 -2.40
CA LYS A 215 -14.09 21.59 -3.35
C LYS A 215 -12.88 22.20 -2.65
N ASN A 216 -11.81 21.43 -2.46
CA ASN A 216 -10.54 21.95 -1.98
C ASN A 216 -9.57 22.13 -3.16
N GLN A 217 -9.26 23.39 -3.41
CA GLN A 217 -8.14 23.81 -4.26
C GLN A 217 -6.84 23.37 -3.56
N MET A 218 -6.02 22.56 -4.25
CA MET A 218 -4.70 22.19 -3.76
C MET A 218 -3.83 23.44 -3.68
N ARG A 219 -3.20 23.69 -2.52
CA ARG A 219 -2.04 24.57 -2.44
C ARG A 219 -0.82 23.69 -2.68
N VAL A 220 -0.19 23.84 -3.83
CA VAL A 220 1.15 23.33 -4.11
C VAL A 220 2.10 24.16 -3.24
N PHE A 221 2.72 23.55 -2.24
CA PHE A 221 3.78 24.21 -1.48
C PHE A 221 5.11 23.93 -2.21
N SER A 222 5.77 24.99 -2.68
CA SER A 222 7.10 24.89 -3.27
C SER A 222 8.13 24.56 -2.19
N ALA A 223 9.26 23.98 -2.61
CA ALA A 223 10.33 23.53 -1.72
C ALA A 223 10.94 24.68 -0.88
N GLU A 224 10.77 25.94 -1.30
CA GLU A 224 11.31 27.10 -0.56
C GLU A 224 10.64 27.34 0.80
N PHE A 225 9.43 26.81 1.06
CA PHE A 225 8.72 27.06 2.32
C PHE A 225 9.09 26.09 3.46
N LEU A 226 9.95 25.09 3.21
CA LEU A 226 10.33 24.07 4.20
C LEU A 226 11.65 24.37 4.93
N LEU A 227 12.29 25.52 4.65
CA LEU A 227 13.61 25.88 5.19
C LEU A 227 13.60 27.16 6.04
N GLU A 228 12.47 27.60 6.58
CA GLU A 228 12.50 28.61 7.63
C GLU A 228 13.06 27.96 8.91
N GLU A 229 14.34 28.23 9.17
CA GLU A 229 15.03 27.87 10.41
C GLU A 229 14.42 28.66 11.57
N ASP A 230 13.92 27.96 12.59
CA ASP A 230 13.57 28.58 13.87
C ASP A 230 14.84 29.19 14.49
N GLN A 231 14.90 30.53 14.59
CA GLN A 231 15.94 31.20 15.37
C GLN A 231 15.77 30.82 16.85
N GLU A 232 16.70 30.05 17.39
CA GLU A 232 16.83 29.82 18.83
C GLU A 232 17.14 31.15 19.53
N THR A 233 16.21 31.61 20.36
CA THR A 233 16.46 32.66 21.36
C THR A 233 17.55 32.19 22.33
N GLN A 234 18.72 32.82 22.26
CA GLN A 234 19.79 32.65 23.24
C GLN A 234 19.37 33.26 24.58
N GLU A 235 19.30 32.43 25.63
CA GLU A 235 19.30 32.91 27.01
C GLU A 235 20.72 33.35 27.39
N GLU A 236 20.91 34.64 27.64
CA GLU A 236 22.17 35.22 28.15
C GLU A 236 22.45 34.73 29.59
N GLU A 237 23.58 34.04 29.77
CA GLU A 237 24.20 33.80 31.07
C GLU A 237 24.61 35.14 31.71
N THR A 238 23.93 35.52 32.79
CA THR A 238 24.36 36.62 33.65
C THR A 238 25.45 36.13 34.61
N GLN A 239 26.70 36.49 34.31
CA GLN A 239 27.85 36.39 35.21
C GLN A 239 27.61 37.22 36.48
N THR A 240 27.69 36.57 37.65
CA THR A 240 27.77 37.24 38.94
C THR A 240 29.23 37.57 39.28
N PRO A 241 29.57 38.80 39.72
CA PRO A 241 30.93 39.14 40.07
C PRO A 241 31.29 38.68 41.48
N ARG A 242 32.50 38.12 41.60
CA ARG A 242 33.18 37.74 42.84
C ARG A 242 33.46 38.98 43.69
N ALA A 243 32.84 39.08 44.86
CA ALA A 243 33.23 40.04 45.89
C ALA A 243 34.50 39.56 46.63
N ARG A 244 35.46 40.45 46.78
CA ARG A 244 36.63 40.39 47.68
C ARG A 244 36.32 41.25 48.92
N LEU A 245 37.09 41.03 50.01
CA LEU A 245 37.10 41.66 51.35
C LEU A 245 36.39 40.77 52.40
N ASP A 246 36.93 40.42 53.58
CA ASP A 246 38.15 40.77 54.33
C ASP A 246 38.51 39.62 55.30
N PHE A 247 39.81 39.40 55.55
CA PHE A 247 40.49 39.16 56.84
C PHE A 247 42.01 39.01 56.62
#